data_AF-A0A529VXP6-F1
#
_entry.id   AF-A0A529VXP6-F1
#
_cell.length_a   1.000
_cell.length_b   1.000
_cell.length_c   1.000
_cell.angle_alpha   90.00
_cell.angle_beta   90.00
_cell.angle_gamma   90.00
#
_symmetry.space_group_name_H-M   'P 1'
#
loop_
_entity.id
_entity.type
_entity.pdbx_description
1 polymer ?
#
loop_
_entity_poly.entity_id
_entity_poly.type
_entity_poly.pdbx_seq_one_letter_code
_entity_poly.pdbx_strand_id
1 'polypeptide(L)'
;GQGKPYAVYGYGAQIAELEVDLKLGTVKLIKITAAHDVGKAINPVLVEGQIEGGIAQGIGMALMEEYIPGRTENLHDYLIPTIGDVPPVEHILVEVPDPEGPFGAKGLGEHVLIPTAPAILNAIRHATGVLVTKVPATPSRILAAIREKEARR
;
A
#
# COMPACT_ATOMS: atom_id res chain seq x y z
N GLY A 1 -3.77 -13.57 -27.60
CA GLY A 1 -4.16 -14.99 -27.49
C GLY A 1 -5.14 -15.16 -26.36
N GLN A 2 -5.93 -16.24 -26.35
CA GLN A 2 -6.84 -16.60 -25.26
C GLN A 2 -6.29 -17.84 -24.53
N GLY A 3 -6.44 -17.93 -23.19
CA GLY A 3 -5.92 -19.06 -22.39
C GLY A 3 -6.12 -18.89 -20.88
N LYS A 4 -5.61 -19.85 -20.09
CA LYS A 4 -5.56 -19.82 -18.62
C LYS A 4 -4.11 -19.53 -18.18
N PRO A 5 -3.75 -18.26 -17.94
CA PRO A 5 -2.36 -17.88 -17.69
C PRO A 5 -1.84 -18.23 -16.29
N TYR A 6 -2.73 -18.50 -15.33
CA TYR A 6 -2.37 -18.77 -13.94
C TYR A 6 -3.02 -20.07 -13.45
N ALA A 7 -2.26 -20.84 -12.67
CA ALA A 7 -2.78 -22.03 -11.98
C ALA A 7 -3.59 -21.65 -10.73
N VAL A 8 -3.19 -20.57 -10.04
CA VAL A 8 -3.74 -20.11 -8.76
C VAL A 8 -3.83 -18.59 -8.76
N TYR A 9 -4.83 -18.03 -8.10
CA TYR A 9 -4.98 -16.60 -7.84
C TYR A 9 -4.88 -16.31 -6.34
N GLY A 10 -4.06 -15.32 -5.98
CA GLY A 10 -4.03 -14.73 -4.65
C GLY A 10 -5.01 -13.57 -4.55
N TYR A 11 -5.64 -13.42 -3.39
CA TYR A 11 -6.56 -12.31 -3.11
C TYR A 11 -6.08 -11.54 -1.89
N GLY A 12 -6.27 -10.23 -1.91
CA GLY A 12 -5.90 -9.35 -0.81
C GLY A 12 -6.77 -8.11 -0.77
N ALA A 13 -7.04 -7.63 0.43
CA ALA A 13 -7.73 -6.39 0.69
C ALA A 13 -7.04 -5.65 1.83
N GLN A 14 -6.82 -4.36 1.67
CA GLN A 14 -6.29 -3.49 2.72
C GLN A 14 -7.17 -2.27 2.92
N ILE A 15 -7.29 -1.84 4.17
CA ILE A 15 -7.91 -0.58 4.56
C ILE A 15 -6.84 0.26 5.25
N ALA A 16 -6.68 1.50 4.81
CA ALA A 16 -5.78 2.47 5.43
C ALA A 16 -6.61 3.50 6.22
N GLU A 17 -6.29 3.66 7.49
CA GLU A 17 -6.79 4.74 8.34
C GLU A 17 -5.71 5.82 8.43
N LEU A 18 -6.05 7.07 8.12
CA LEU A 18 -5.09 8.16 8.04
C LEU A 18 -5.71 9.53 8.38
N GLU A 19 -4.83 10.46 8.72
CA GLU A 19 -5.11 11.89 8.85
C GLU A 19 -4.41 12.66 7.73
N VAL A 20 -5.06 13.72 7.22
CA VAL A 20 -4.44 14.65 6.25
C VAL A 20 -4.45 16.05 6.84
N ASP A 21 -3.27 16.69 6.90
CA ASP A 21 -3.18 18.12 7.18
C ASP A 21 -3.58 18.91 5.92
N LEU A 22 -4.72 19.58 5.97
CA LEU A 22 -5.25 20.33 4.81
C LEU A 22 -4.41 21.56 4.44
N LYS A 23 -3.58 22.08 5.35
CA LYS A 23 -2.72 23.25 5.10
C LYS A 23 -1.36 22.84 4.53
N LEU A 24 -0.83 21.71 4.99
CA LEU A 24 0.49 21.22 4.60
C LEU A 24 0.46 20.14 3.51
N GLY A 25 -0.68 19.47 3.33
CA GLY A 25 -0.82 18.30 2.47
C GLY A 25 -0.15 17.03 3.02
N THR A 26 0.35 17.04 4.26
CA THR A 26 1.01 15.89 4.86
C THR A 26 -0.01 14.83 5.27
N VAL A 27 0.41 13.56 5.18
CA VAL A 27 -0.39 12.39 5.54
C VAL A 27 0.24 11.72 6.74
N LYS A 28 -0.57 11.38 7.73
CA LYS A 28 -0.17 10.55 8.86
C LYS A 28 -0.99 9.26 8.84
N LEU A 29 -0.31 8.12 8.68
CA LEU A 29 -0.96 6.82 8.77
C LEU A 29 -1.22 6.46 10.24
N ILE A 30 -2.44 6.03 10.54
CA ILE A 30 -2.87 5.68 11.90
C ILE A 30 -2.88 4.17 12.08
N LYS A 31 -3.39 3.45 11.08
CA LYS A 31 -3.50 1.98 11.09
C LYS A 31 -3.67 1.45 9.67
N ILE A 32 -3.15 0.25 9.41
CA ILE A 32 -3.53 -0.53 8.23
C ILE A 32 -4.11 -1.85 8.68
N THR A 33 -5.27 -2.21 8.13
CA THR A 33 -5.86 -3.56 8.30
C THR A 33 -5.71 -4.31 6.99
N ALA A 34 -5.16 -5.52 7.05
CA ALA A 34 -4.70 -6.25 5.88
C ALA A 34 -5.19 -7.70 5.89
N ALA A 35 -6.14 -8.00 5.01
CA ALA A 35 -6.65 -9.34 4.79
C ALA A 35 -6.02 -9.97 3.54
N HIS A 36 -5.40 -11.13 3.67
CA HIS A 36 -4.77 -11.83 2.55
C HIS A 36 -5.18 -13.30 2.52
N ASP A 37 -5.58 -13.77 1.34
CA ASP A 37 -5.78 -15.19 1.06
C ASP A 37 -4.42 -15.86 0.85
N VAL A 38 -4.02 -16.64 1.84
CA VAL A 38 -2.74 -17.36 1.88
C VAL A 38 -2.89 -18.83 1.54
N GLY A 39 -4.12 -19.28 1.24
CA GLY A 39 -4.47 -20.69 1.16
C GLY A 39 -4.34 -21.39 2.51
N LYS A 40 -3.13 -21.86 2.82
CA LYS A 40 -2.73 -22.39 4.12
C LYS A 40 -1.45 -21.71 4.55
N ALA A 41 -1.46 -21.07 5.73
CA ALA A 41 -0.27 -20.47 6.30
C ALA A 41 0.69 -21.58 6.75
N ILE A 42 1.78 -21.79 6.01
CA ILE A 42 2.84 -22.74 6.38
C ILE A 42 3.55 -22.27 7.65
N ASN A 43 3.84 -20.98 7.72
CA ASN A 43 4.42 -20.32 8.90
C ASN A 43 3.74 -18.96 9.09
N PRO A 44 2.79 -18.85 10.04
CA PRO A 44 2.04 -17.62 10.28
C PRO A 44 2.92 -16.40 10.55
N VAL A 45 4.00 -16.56 11.33
CA VAL A 45 4.92 -15.46 11.68
C VAL A 45 5.64 -14.91 10.45
N LEU A 46 6.08 -15.79 9.54
CA LEU A 46 6.71 -15.34 8.29
C LEU A 46 5.70 -14.70 7.32
N VAL A 47 4.45 -15.19 7.33
CA VAL A 47 3.35 -14.60 6.56
C VAL A 47 3.05 -13.18 7.06
N GLU A 48 2.94 -12.99 8.37
CA GLU A 48 2.74 -11.67 8.99
C GLU A 48 3.90 -10.73 8.65
N GLY A 49 5.15 -11.17 8.77
CA GLY A 49 6.32 -10.37 8.40
C GLY A 49 6.36 -10.01 6.90
N GLN A 50 5.89 -10.89 6.01
CA GLN A 50 5.74 -10.55 4.59
C GLN A 50 4.66 -9.48 4.38
N ILE A 51 3.53 -9.58 5.07
CA ILE A 51 2.46 -8.58 5.01
C ILE A 51 2.99 -7.21 5.44
N GLU A 52 3.69 -7.15 6.57
CA GLU A 52 4.29 -5.91 7.09
C GLU A 52 5.34 -5.32 6.14
N GLY A 53 6.24 -6.15 5.59
CA GLY A 53 7.25 -5.71 4.64
C GLY A 53 6.64 -5.17 3.34
N GLY A 54 5.62 -5.86 2.80
CA GLY A 54 4.89 -5.42 1.62
C GLY A 54 4.12 -4.12 1.85
N ILE A 55 3.52 -3.96 3.03
CA ILE A 55 2.88 -2.71 3.44
C ILE A 55 3.92 -1.58 3.53
N ALA A 56 5.07 -1.81 4.16
CA ALA A 56 6.12 -0.81 4.24
C ALA A 56 6.54 -0.35 2.84
N GLN A 57 6.89 -1.27 1.94
CA GLN A 57 7.24 -0.92 0.56
C GLN A 57 6.09 -0.21 -0.18
N GLY A 58 4.84 -0.60 0.09
CA GLY A 58 3.65 0.03 -0.49
C GLY A 58 3.40 1.46 0.00
N ILE A 59 3.71 1.76 1.27
CA ILE A 59 3.71 3.10 1.83
C ILE A 59 4.75 3.96 1.11
N GLY A 60 5.95 3.42 0.89
CA GLY A 60 7.02 4.06 0.13
C GLY A 60 6.54 4.48 -1.26
N MET A 61 6.05 3.51 -2.05
CA MET A 61 5.48 3.77 -3.38
C MET A 61 4.33 4.80 -3.36
N ALA A 62 3.48 4.76 -2.33
CA ALA A 62 2.31 5.63 -2.24
C ALA A 62 2.66 7.07 -1.88
N LEU A 63 3.63 7.31 -1.00
CA LEU A 63 3.82 8.61 -0.34
C LEU A 63 5.23 9.20 -0.46
N MET A 64 6.26 8.41 -0.76
CA MET A 64 7.66 8.82 -0.52
C MET A 64 8.58 8.62 -1.73
N GLU A 65 8.55 7.42 -2.33
CA GLU A 65 9.56 6.96 -3.28
C GLU A 65 9.39 7.62 -4.67
N GLU A 66 10.28 8.57 -4.99
CA GLU A 66 10.34 9.23 -6.29
C GLU A 66 11.78 9.28 -6.82
N TYR A 67 12.03 8.55 -7.91
CA TYR A 67 13.30 8.62 -8.61
C TYR A 67 13.29 9.74 -9.66
N ILE A 68 14.20 10.70 -9.52
CA ILE A 68 14.41 11.78 -10.48
C ILE A 68 15.82 11.61 -11.08
N PRO A 69 15.94 11.27 -12.38
CA PRO A 69 17.24 11.10 -13.03
C PRO A 69 18.15 12.32 -12.85
N GLY A 70 19.41 12.08 -12.41
CA GLY A 70 20.41 13.13 -12.19
C GLY A 70 20.16 14.01 -10.96
N ARG A 71 19.17 13.67 -10.12
CA ARG A 71 18.93 14.32 -8.83
C ARG A 71 18.87 13.32 -7.68
N THR A 72 18.25 12.17 -7.91
CA THR A 72 18.09 11.12 -6.91
C THR A 72 19.22 10.11 -7.06
N GLU A 73 20.33 10.30 -6.34
CA GLU A 73 21.55 9.49 -6.51
C GLU A 73 21.88 8.57 -5.33
N ASN A 74 21.15 8.72 -4.22
CA ASN A 74 21.39 8.01 -2.97
C ASN A 74 20.09 7.96 -2.13
N LEU A 75 20.13 7.30 -0.97
CA LEU A 75 18.98 7.13 -0.08
C LEU A 75 18.65 8.35 0.79
N HIS A 76 19.47 9.40 0.77
CA HIS A 76 19.09 10.69 1.33
C HIS A 76 18.10 11.41 0.41
N ASP A 77 18.27 11.26 -0.91
CA ASP A 77 17.41 11.87 -1.92
C ASP A 77 16.25 10.96 -2.36
N TYR A 78 16.42 9.64 -2.22
CA TYR A 78 15.38 8.62 -2.42
C TYR A 78 14.79 8.19 -1.08
N LEU A 79 13.67 8.81 -0.70
CA LEU A 79 13.05 8.55 0.60
C LEU A 79 12.35 7.20 0.61
N ILE A 80 12.85 6.31 1.47
CA ILE A 80 12.16 5.06 1.85
C ILE A 80 11.50 5.25 3.23
N PRO A 81 10.43 4.49 3.54
CA PRO A 81 9.81 4.53 4.85
C PRO A 81 10.78 4.19 5.99
N THR A 82 10.70 4.98 7.05
CA THR A 82 11.37 4.72 8.33
C THR A 82 10.44 4.01 9.30
N ILE A 83 10.96 3.58 10.45
CA ILE A 83 10.14 2.96 11.50
C ILE A 83 8.99 3.86 12.00
N GLY A 84 9.12 5.19 11.88
CA GLY A 84 8.07 6.13 12.28
C GLY A 84 6.94 6.28 11.25
N ASP A 85 7.17 5.83 10.01
CA ASP A 85 6.20 5.97 8.92
C ASP A 85 5.27 4.77 8.80
N VAL A 86 5.67 3.61 9.33
CA VAL A 86 4.88 2.37 9.28
C VAL A 86 3.93 2.35 10.49
N PRO A 87 2.60 2.38 10.27
CA PRO A 87 1.63 2.31 11.37
C PRO A 87 1.50 0.88 11.90
N PRO A 88 0.82 0.66 13.04
CA PRO A 88 0.37 -0.66 13.43
C PRO A 88 -0.42 -1.34 12.31
N VAL A 89 -0.11 -2.62 12.07
CA VAL A 89 -0.79 -3.48 11.09
C VAL A 89 -1.65 -4.50 11.82
N GLU A 90 -2.91 -4.62 11.42
CA GLU A 90 -3.78 -5.73 11.81
C GLU A 90 -3.86 -6.75 10.67
N HIS A 91 -3.45 -7.98 10.94
CA HIS A 91 -3.34 -9.05 9.96
C HIS A 91 -4.58 -9.96 10.03
N ILE A 92 -5.20 -10.20 8.89
CA ILE A 92 -6.30 -11.16 8.75
C ILE A 92 -5.86 -12.21 7.73
N LEU A 93 -5.51 -13.40 8.23
CA LEU A 93 -5.11 -14.51 7.37
C LEU A 93 -6.36 -15.27 6.92
N VAL A 94 -6.69 -15.15 5.63
CA VAL A 94 -7.78 -15.88 5.02
C VAL A 94 -7.23 -17.21 4.53
N GLU A 95 -7.66 -18.31 5.15
CA GLU A 95 -7.20 -19.66 4.81
C GLU A 95 -8.25 -20.40 3.97
N VAL A 96 -8.07 -20.41 2.64
CA VAL A 96 -8.85 -21.22 1.70
C VAL A 96 -7.90 -22.14 0.92
N PRO A 97 -7.67 -23.38 1.38
CA PRO A 97 -6.67 -24.28 0.81
C PRO A 97 -6.80 -24.45 -0.71
N ASP A 98 -5.69 -24.34 -1.41
CA ASP A 98 -5.63 -24.51 -2.87
C ASP A 98 -5.14 -25.92 -3.26
N PRO A 99 -5.85 -26.65 -4.14
CA PRO A 99 -5.43 -28.00 -4.54
C PRO A 99 -4.09 -28.05 -5.29
N GLU A 100 -3.67 -26.96 -5.93
CA GLU A 100 -2.40 -26.87 -6.67
C GLU A 100 -1.21 -26.49 -5.75
N GLY A 101 -1.51 -26.00 -4.54
CA GLY A 101 -0.54 -25.51 -3.58
C GLY A 101 0.02 -26.62 -2.66
N PRO A 102 1.32 -26.60 -2.30
CA PRO A 102 1.85 -27.53 -1.33
C PRO A 102 1.13 -27.35 0.01
N PHE A 103 0.54 -28.42 0.52
CA PHE A 103 -0.30 -28.40 1.74
C PHE A 103 -1.48 -27.40 1.69
N GLY A 104 -1.91 -26.98 0.50
CA GLY A 104 -2.94 -25.97 0.33
C GLY A 104 -2.46 -24.52 0.29
N ALA A 105 -1.15 -24.25 0.34
CA ALA A 105 -0.60 -22.91 0.43
C ALA A 105 -0.59 -22.14 -0.90
N LYS A 106 -0.76 -20.82 -0.83
CA LYS A 106 -0.65 -19.90 -1.97
C LYS A 106 0.56 -18.97 -1.83
N GLY A 107 1.04 -18.45 -2.96
CA GLY A 107 2.14 -17.47 -2.97
C GLY A 107 1.69 -16.11 -2.42
N LEU A 108 2.48 -15.52 -1.52
CA LEU A 108 2.14 -14.26 -0.84
C LEU A 108 3.07 -13.08 -1.16
N GLY A 109 4.30 -13.35 -1.60
CA GLY A 109 5.39 -12.35 -1.59
C GLY A 109 5.08 -11.02 -2.29
N GLU A 110 4.40 -11.03 -3.43
CA GLU A 110 4.06 -9.79 -4.16
C GLU A 110 2.67 -9.24 -3.78
N HIS A 111 1.73 -10.12 -3.42
CA HIS A 111 0.32 -9.76 -3.19
C HIS A 111 0.13 -8.77 -2.05
N VAL A 112 1.03 -8.81 -1.07
CA VAL A 112 1.02 -7.96 0.13
C VAL A 112 1.33 -6.48 -0.13
N LEU A 113 2.00 -6.19 -1.25
CA LEU A 113 2.37 -4.83 -1.65
C LEU A 113 1.22 -4.13 -2.39
N ILE A 114 0.55 -4.86 -3.27
CA ILE A 114 -0.35 -4.33 -4.31
C ILE A 114 -1.48 -3.45 -3.75
N PRO A 115 -2.23 -3.87 -2.71
CA PRO A 115 -3.39 -3.10 -2.24
C PRO A 115 -3.03 -1.88 -1.38
N THR A 116 -1.78 -1.72 -0.95
CA THR A 116 -1.38 -0.67 0.00
C THR A 116 -1.55 0.74 -0.59
N ALA A 117 -0.96 1.03 -1.75
CA ALA A 117 -1.06 2.35 -2.37
C ALA A 117 -2.50 2.76 -2.71
N PRO A 118 -3.34 1.92 -3.37
CA PRO A 118 -4.72 2.29 -3.62
C PRO A 118 -5.53 2.47 -2.33
N ALA A 119 -5.29 1.69 -1.27
CA ALA A 119 -5.94 1.91 0.03
C ALA A 119 -5.63 3.30 0.60
N ILE A 120 -4.35 3.71 0.56
CA ILE A 120 -3.92 5.04 1.01
C ILE A 120 -4.54 6.15 0.16
N LEU A 121 -4.48 6.04 -1.17
CA LEU A 121 -5.05 7.05 -2.08
C LEU A 121 -6.57 7.18 -1.91
N ASN A 122 -7.28 6.06 -1.71
CA ASN A 122 -8.72 6.08 -1.44
C ASN A 122 -9.03 6.73 -0.10
N ALA A 123 -8.23 6.47 0.94
CA ALA A 123 -8.39 7.09 2.24
C ALA A 123 -8.08 8.61 2.21
N ILE A 124 -7.06 9.05 1.46
CA ILE A 124 -6.81 10.48 1.19
C ILE A 124 -8.03 11.10 0.52
N ARG A 125 -8.58 10.44 -0.51
CA ARG A 125 -9.79 10.91 -1.20
C ARG A 125 -10.98 10.97 -0.25
N HIS A 126 -11.14 10.01 0.65
CA HIS A 126 -12.21 10.04 1.65
C HIS A 126 -12.05 11.22 2.63
N ALA A 127 -10.83 11.45 3.13
CA ALA A 127 -10.55 12.51 4.11
C ALA A 127 -10.63 13.93 3.52
N THR A 128 -10.23 14.11 2.27
CA THR A 128 -10.08 15.44 1.64
C THR A 128 -11.11 15.73 0.54
N GLY A 129 -11.70 14.68 -0.02
CA GLY A 129 -12.50 14.72 -1.24
C GLY A 129 -11.74 15.13 -2.50
N VAL A 130 -10.40 15.01 -2.52
CA VAL A 130 -9.59 15.23 -3.73
C VAL A 130 -9.19 13.91 -4.39
N LEU A 131 -8.93 13.93 -5.70
CA LEU A 131 -8.44 12.76 -6.43
C LEU A 131 -6.96 12.94 -6.78
N VAL A 132 -6.09 12.16 -6.15
CA VAL A 132 -4.66 12.12 -6.51
C VAL A 132 -4.44 11.00 -7.51
N THR A 133 -4.03 11.34 -8.74
CA THR A 133 -3.86 10.41 -9.86
C THR A 133 -2.40 10.09 -10.18
N LYS A 134 -1.46 10.71 -9.46
CA LYS A 134 -0.01 10.51 -9.61
C LYS A 134 0.62 10.18 -8.27
N VAL A 135 1.33 9.06 -8.23
CA VAL A 135 2.17 8.66 -7.09
C VAL A 135 3.63 9.09 -7.30
N PRO A 136 4.40 9.28 -6.20
CA PRO A 136 3.92 9.31 -4.82
C PRO A 136 3.04 10.54 -4.57
N ALA A 137 2.02 10.40 -3.73
CA ALA A 137 1.12 11.44 -3.26
C ALA A 137 1.84 12.33 -2.24
N THR A 138 2.84 13.07 -2.72
CA THR A 138 3.65 13.98 -1.90
C THR A 138 2.79 15.10 -1.32
N PRO A 139 3.24 15.76 -0.23
CA PRO A 139 2.51 16.88 0.35
C PRO A 139 2.20 17.99 -0.66
N SER A 140 3.14 18.28 -1.57
CA SER A 140 2.95 19.26 -2.64
C SER A 140 1.86 18.86 -3.65
N ARG A 141 1.76 17.57 -4.01
CA ARG A 141 0.72 17.07 -4.92
C ARG A 141 -0.65 17.06 -4.26
N ILE A 142 -0.73 16.64 -3.00
CA ILE A 142 -1.98 16.67 -2.22
C ILE A 142 -2.46 18.11 -2.06
N LEU A 143 -1.59 19.03 -1.66
CA LEU A 143 -1.94 20.44 -1.49
C LEU A 143 -2.37 21.10 -2.80
N ALA A 144 -1.71 20.78 -3.92
CA ALA A 144 -2.12 21.23 -5.24
C ALA A 144 -3.54 20.77 -5.59
N ALA A 145 -3.86 19.50 -5.34
CA ALA A 145 -5.20 18.95 -5.57
C ALA A 145 -6.28 19.59 -4.67
N ILE A 146 -5.95 19.90 -3.41
CA ILE A 146 -6.83 20.61 -2.49
C ILE A 146 -7.12 22.03 -3.01
N ARG A 147 -6.09 22.78 -3.38
CA ARG A 147 -6.23 24.14 -3.92
C ARG A 147 -7.03 24.16 -5.23
N GLU A 148 -6.80 23.20 -6.11
CA GLU A 148 -7.55 23.09 -7.36
C GLU A 148 -9.03 22.83 -7.10
N LYS A 149 -9.36 21.97 -6.15
CA LYS A 149 -10.75 21.73 -5.73
C LYS A 149 -11.40 22.98 -5.16
N GLU A 150 -10.68 23.75 -4.34
CA GLU A 150 -11.17 25.00 -3.76
C GLU A 150 -11.42 26.07 -4.82
N ALA A 151 -10.54 26.19 -5.82
CA ALA A 151 -10.69 27.15 -6.92
C ALA A 151 -11.86 26.82 -7.87
N ARG A 152 -12.37 25.58 -7.85
CA ARG A 152 -13.53 25.14 -8.63
C ARG A 152 -14.87 25.30 -7.88
N ARG A 153 -14.83 25.71 -6.61
CA ARG A 153 -16.03 26.00 -5.79
C ARG A 153 -16.39 27.48 -5.90
#